data_AF-G5A6Z2-F1
#
_entry.id   AF-G5A6Z2-F1
#
_cell.length_a   1.000
_cell.length_b   1.000
_cell.length_c   1.000
_cell.angle_alpha   90.00
_cell.angle_beta   90.00
_cell.angle_gamma   90.00
#
_symmetry.space_group_name_H-M   'P 1'
#
loop_
_entity.id
_entity.type
_entity.pdbx_description
1 polymer ?
#
loop_
_entity_poly.entity_id
_entity_poly.type
_entity_poly.pdbx_seq_one_letter_code
_entity_poly.pdbx_strand_id
1 'polypeptide(L)'
;LWQIRNQVVHEGQTWLPAQQLDYMWLTCMRQLNAIARRKRLRAPTKIQGMQFQLSLDCFADIGLEANPMDTLPQPAAWVKQTEPALITRLRTYQAAIN
;
A
#
# COMPACT_ATOMS: atom_id res chain seq x y z
N LEU A 1 -3.66 14.45 6.27
CA LEU A 1 -2.93 13.83 7.40
C LEU A 1 -2.94 14.69 8.65
N TRP A 2 -2.42 15.93 8.62
CA TRP A 2 -2.43 16.82 9.79
C TRP A 2 -3.84 17.11 10.32
N GLN A 3 -4.82 17.39 9.44
CA GLN A 3 -6.22 17.59 9.84
C GLN A 3 -6.82 16.36 10.54
N ILE A 4 -6.54 15.15 10.05
CA ILE A 4 -7.04 13.90 10.64
C ILE A 4 -6.41 13.66 12.00
N ARG A 5 -5.09 13.84 12.10
CA ARG A 5 -4.38 13.76 13.37
C ARG A 5 -4.99 14.73 14.38
N ASN A 6 -5.32 15.94 13.98
CA ASN A 6 -5.93 16.93 14.88
C ASN A 6 -7.39 16.60 15.22
N GLN A 7 -8.18 16.09 14.29
CA GLN A 7 -9.56 15.67 14.57
C GLN A 7 -9.62 14.50 15.57
N VAL A 8 -8.70 13.53 15.43
CA VAL A 8 -8.62 12.37 16.33
C VAL A 8 -7.99 12.74 17.68
N VAL A 9 -6.93 13.57 17.68
CA VAL A 9 -6.17 13.89 18.92
C VAL A 9 -6.77 15.05 19.70
N HIS A 10 -7.37 16.05 19.04
CA HIS A 10 -7.85 17.26 19.69
C HIS A 10 -9.38 17.39 19.74
N GLU A 11 -10.11 16.86 18.74
CA GLU A 11 -11.59 16.99 18.68
C GLU A 11 -12.33 15.75 19.22
N GLY A 12 -11.61 14.70 19.62
CA GLY A 12 -12.19 13.49 20.22
C GLY A 12 -13.07 12.68 19.26
N GLN A 13 -13.00 12.93 17.95
CA GLN A 13 -13.78 12.21 16.96
C GLN A 13 -13.25 10.79 16.77
N THR A 14 -14.11 9.81 17.01
CA THR A 14 -13.83 8.39 16.74
C THR A 14 -14.26 8.04 15.32
N TRP A 15 -13.28 7.86 14.44
CA TRP A 15 -13.51 7.37 13.08
C TRP A 15 -13.41 5.85 13.08
N LEU A 16 -14.29 5.17 12.36
CA LEU A 16 -14.08 3.75 12.08
C LEU A 16 -12.83 3.61 11.19
N PRO A 17 -11.97 2.60 11.42
CA PRO A 17 -10.71 2.44 10.67
C PRO A 17 -10.87 2.47 9.14
N ALA A 18 -11.95 1.87 8.63
CA ALA A 18 -12.27 1.88 7.20
C ALA A 18 -12.57 3.30 6.68
N GLN A 19 -13.39 4.07 7.41
CA GLN A 19 -13.74 5.44 7.03
C GLN A 19 -12.52 6.36 7.03
N GLN A 20 -11.60 6.17 7.99
CA GLN A 20 -10.36 6.92 8.04
C GLN A 20 -9.48 6.63 6.83
N LEU A 21 -9.35 5.37 6.43
CA LEU A 21 -8.57 4.97 5.26
C LEU A 21 -9.16 5.55 3.97
N ASP A 22 -10.47 5.47 3.78
CA ASP A 22 -11.14 6.04 2.60
C ASP A 22 -10.95 7.55 2.50
N TYR A 23 -11.11 8.26 3.62
CA TYR A 23 -10.90 9.69 3.66
C TYR A 23 -9.44 10.09 3.40
N MET A 24 -8.49 9.34 3.98
CA MET A 24 -7.05 9.53 3.73
C MET A 24 -6.71 9.31 2.27
N TRP A 25 -7.18 8.20 1.71
CA TRP A 25 -6.99 7.85 0.31
C TRP A 25 -7.49 8.97 -0.60
N LEU A 26 -8.74 9.39 -0.43
CA LEU A 26 -9.38 10.41 -1.26
C LEU A 26 -8.67 11.77 -1.16
N THR A 27 -8.22 12.13 0.05
CA THR A 27 -7.46 13.36 0.28
C THR A 27 -6.08 13.32 -0.39
N CYS A 28 -5.35 12.21 -0.25
CA CYS A 28 -4.05 12.01 -0.88
C CYS A 28 -4.17 12.04 -2.40
N MET A 29 -5.14 11.33 -2.97
CA MET A 29 -5.37 11.31 -4.42
C MET A 29 -5.70 12.70 -4.98
N ARG A 30 -6.50 13.50 -4.26
CA ARG A 30 -6.75 14.91 -4.64
C ARG A 30 -5.46 15.74 -4.67
N GLN A 31 -4.60 15.58 -3.67
CA GLN A 31 -3.33 16.32 -3.60
C GLN A 31 -2.36 15.92 -4.72
N LEU A 32 -2.21 14.62 -4.99
CA LEU A 32 -1.35 14.13 -6.07
C LEU A 32 -1.84 14.60 -7.45
N ASN A 33 -3.16 14.57 -7.68
CA ASN A 33 -3.75 15.13 -8.89
C ASN A 33 -3.49 16.64 -9.06
N ALA A 34 -3.57 17.41 -7.97
CA ALA A 34 -3.26 18.84 -8.01
C ALA A 34 -1.78 19.07 -8.38
N ILE A 35 -0.85 18.26 -7.86
CA ILE A 35 0.57 18.32 -8.21
C ILE A 35 0.79 17.97 -9.68
N ALA A 36 0.15 16.90 -10.18
CA ALA A 36 0.25 16.48 -11.57
C ALA A 36 -0.23 17.58 -12.52
N ARG A 37 -1.41 18.17 -12.25
CA ARG A 37 -1.94 19.32 -12.99
C ARG A 37 -0.99 20.51 -12.97
N ARG A 38 -0.44 20.86 -11.80
CA ARG A 38 0.49 21.99 -11.66
C ARG A 38 1.78 21.77 -12.47
N LYS A 39 2.32 20.56 -12.47
CA LYS A 39 3.49 20.20 -13.28
C LYS A 39 3.18 20.22 -14.77
N ARG A 40 1.98 19.76 -15.17
CA ARG A 40 1.51 19.75 -16.57
C ARG A 40 1.36 21.15 -17.15
N LEU A 41 0.92 22.13 -16.35
CA LEU A 41 0.72 23.51 -16.79
C LEU A 41 2.02 24.28 -17.03
N ARG A 42 3.15 23.84 -16.44
CA ARG A 42 4.45 24.47 -16.61
C ARG A 42 5.18 23.87 -17.81
N ALA A 43 5.57 24.70 -18.78
CA ALA A 43 6.33 24.28 -19.97
C ALA A 43 7.52 23.34 -19.68
N PRO A 44 8.41 23.62 -18.70
CA PRO A 44 9.58 22.76 -18.47
C PRO A 44 9.25 21.40 -17.84
N THR A 45 8.10 21.25 -17.18
CA THR A 45 7.70 20.01 -16.49
C THR A 45 6.47 19.37 -17.10
N LYS A 46 6.04 19.82 -18.29
CA LYS A 46 4.78 19.42 -18.92
C LYS A 46 4.71 17.91 -19.17
N ILE A 47 5.77 17.34 -19.74
CA ILE A 47 5.86 15.90 -20.03
C ILE A 47 5.82 15.09 -18.73
N GLN A 48 6.61 15.47 -17.73
CA GLN A 48 6.61 14.82 -16.42
C GLN A 48 5.24 14.91 -15.74
N GLY A 49 4.55 16.05 -15.87
CA GLY A 49 3.21 16.23 -15.34
C GLY A 49 2.17 15.34 -16.03
N MET A 50 2.28 15.14 -17.34
CA MET A 50 1.42 14.20 -18.08
C MET A 50 1.69 12.74 -17.70
N GLN A 51 2.96 12.33 -17.66
CA GLN A 51 3.35 10.98 -17.23
C GLN A 51 2.85 10.69 -15.83
N PHE A 52 3.04 11.64 -14.91
CA PHE A 52 2.58 11.49 -13.53
C PHE A 52 1.05 11.41 -13.44
N GLN A 53 0.31 12.19 -14.23
CA GLN A 53 -1.15 12.09 -14.30
C GLN A 53 -1.58 10.70 -14.78
N LEU A 54 -1.00 10.19 -15.87
CA LEU A 54 -1.32 8.86 -16.40
C LEU A 54 -1.03 7.76 -15.37
N SER A 55 0.08 7.85 -14.65
CA SER A 55 0.40 6.90 -13.57
C SER A 55 -0.63 6.95 -12.43
N LEU A 56 -1.13 8.13 -12.07
CA LEU A 56 -2.19 8.26 -11.06
C LEU A 56 -3.52 7.68 -11.54
N ASP A 57 -3.85 7.88 -12.81
CA ASP A 57 -5.07 7.32 -13.42
C ASP A 57 -5.00 5.78 -13.41
N CYS A 58 -3.89 5.17 -13.86
CA CYS A 58 -3.68 3.73 -13.78
C CYS A 58 -3.74 3.20 -12.32
N PHE A 59 -3.16 3.94 -11.37
CA PHE A 59 -3.16 3.53 -9.96
C PHE A 59 -4.56 3.57 -9.33
N ALA A 60 -5.39 4.54 -9.71
CA ALA A 60 -6.78 4.60 -9.29
C ALA A 60 -7.60 3.43 -9.85
N ASP A 61 -7.37 3.08 -11.11
CA ASP A 61 -8.06 1.98 -11.79
C ASP A 61 -7.66 0.60 -11.22
N ILE A 62 -6.39 0.39 -10.88
CA ILE A 62 -5.93 -0.85 -10.22
C ILE A 62 -6.64 -1.07 -8.88
N GLY A 63 -6.97 0.01 -8.15
CA GLY A 63 -7.74 -0.09 -6.91
C GLY A 63 -9.18 -0.57 -7.12
N LEU A 64 -9.75 -0.37 -8.31
CA LEU A 64 -11.09 -0.85 -8.69
C LEU A 64 -11.05 -2.30 -9.19
N GLU A 65 -9.95 -2.71 -9.85
CA GLU A 65 -9.75 -4.08 -10.34
C GLU A 65 -9.25 -5.06 -9.27
N ALA A 66 -8.82 -4.55 -8.11
CA ALA A 66 -8.61 -5.35 -6.92
C ALA A 66 -9.96 -5.85 -6.37
N ASN A 67 -10.61 -6.74 -7.12
CA ASN A 67 -11.48 -7.75 -6.52
C ASN A 67 -10.71 -8.32 -5.33
N PRO A 68 -11.33 -8.53 -4.15
CA PRO A 68 -10.72 -9.36 -3.15
C PRO A 68 -10.42 -10.67 -3.89
N MET A 69 -9.14 -11.01 -4.05
CA MET A 69 -8.80 -12.36 -4.44
C MET A 69 -9.33 -13.21 -3.31
N ASP A 70 -10.57 -13.69 -3.48
CA ASP A 70 -11.13 -14.77 -2.72
C ASP A 70 -10.07 -15.85 -2.73
N THR A 71 -9.60 -16.15 -1.53
CA THR A 71 -8.56 -17.14 -1.22
C THR A 71 -7.17 -16.86 -1.81
N LEU A 72 -6.29 -16.35 -0.94
CA LEU A 72 -4.90 -16.80 -0.96
C LEU A 72 -4.91 -18.34 -1.11
N PRO A 73 -4.18 -18.94 -2.09
CA PRO A 73 -4.14 -20.38 -2.20
C PRO A 73 -3.59 -20.92 -0.89
N GLN A 74 -4.44 -21.62 -0.14
CA GLN A 74 -4.03 -22.28 1.09
C GLN A 74 -2.86 -23.19 0.69
N PRO A 75 -1.67 -23.08 1.32
CA PRO A 75 -0.56 -23.93 0.96
C PRO A 75 -1.01 -25.38 1.10
N ALA A 76 -0.85 -26.14 0.02
CA ALA A 76 -1.29 -27.52 -0.05
C ALA A 76 -0.76 -28.31 1.15
N ALA A 77 -1.54 -29.24 1.70
CA ALA A 77 -1.26 -29.87 2.99
C ALA A 77 0.14 -30.50 3.10
N TRP A 78 0.74 -30.93 1.98
CA TRP A 78 2.10 -31.46 1.90
C TRP A 78 3.20 -30.42 2.16
N VAL A 79 2.93 -29.13 1.91
CA VAL A 79 3.84 -28.01 2.21
C VAL A 79 4.00 -27.83 3.73
N LYS A 80 3.00 -28.19 4.54
CA LYS A 80 3.07 -28.12 6.01
C LYS A 80 3.93 -29.22 6.64
N GLN A 81 4.25 -30.28 5.91
CA GLN A 81 4.99 -31.44 6.44
C GLN A 81 6.47 -31.44 6.06
N THR A 82 6.89 -30.55 5.16
CA THR A 82 8.30 -30.44 4.81
C THR A 82 8.93 -29.40 5.73
N GLU A 83 9.56 -29.83 6.83
CA GLU A 83 10.52 -28.95 7.50
C GLU A 83 11.50 -28.47 6.40
N PRO A 84 11.58 -27.17 6.10
CA PRO A 84 12.47 -26.71 5.06
C PRO A 84 13.88 -27.12 5.46
N ALA A 85 14.62 -27.74 4.55
CA ALA A 85 15.99 -28.21 4.75
C ALA A 85 16.94 -27.14 5.34
N LEU A 86 16.53 -25.86 5.28
CA LEU A 86 17.17 -24.74 5.94
C LEU A 86 17.09 -24.78 7.48
N ILE A 87 15.99 -25.24 8.08
CA ILE A 87 15.83 -25.35 9.54
C ILE A 87 16.70 -26.50 10.09
N THR A 88 16.73 -27.64 9.39
CA THR A 88 17.65 -28.74 9.75
C THR A 88 19.11 -28.31 9.64
N ARG A 89 19.49 -27.59 8.57
CA ARG A 89 20.84 -27.02 8.44
C ARG A 89 21.17 -26.04 9.56
N LEU A 90 20.25 -25.13 9.91
CA LEU A 90 20.45 -24.17 11.00
C LEU A 90 20.67 -24.87 12.36
N ARG A 91 19.88 -25.91 12.66
CA ARG A 91 20.06 -26.72 13.87
C ARG A 91 21.41 -27.45 13.89
N THR A 92 21.87 -27.99 12.76
CA THR A 92 23.19 -28.63 12.68
C THR A 92 24.34 -27.63 12.88
N TYR A 93 24.21 -26.41 12.36
CA TYR A 93 25.22 -25.37 12.59
C TYR A 93 25.22 -24.91 14.06
N GLN A 94 24.05 -24.74 14.69
CA GLN A 94 23.98 -24.39 16.12
C GLN A 94 24.56 -25.49 17.02
N ALA A 95 24.37 -26.77 16.68
CA ALA A 95 24.93 -27.89 17.44
C ALA A 95 26.45 -28.03 17.28
N ALA A 96 27.04 -27.50 16.20
CA ALA A 96 28.49 -27.53 15.95
C ALA A 96 29.25 -26.33 16.56
N ILE A 97 28.53 -25.31 17.04
CA ILE A 97 29.08 -24.09 17.64
C ILE A 97 29.10 -24.16 19.17
N ASN A 98 28.33 -25.07 19.78
CA ASN A 98 28.45 -25.46 21.18
C ASN A 98 29.40 -26.65 21.34
#